data_AF-A0A9Q1DKS2-F1
#
_entry.id   AF-A0A9Q1DKS2-F1
#
_cell.length_a   1.000
_cell.length_b   1.000
_cell.length_c   1.000
_cell.angle_alpha   90.00
_cell.angle_beta   90.00
_cell.angle_gamma   90.00
#
_symmetry.space_group_name_H-M   'P 1'
#
loop_
_entity.id
_entity.type
_entity.pdbx_description
1 polymer ?
#
loop_
_entity_poly.entity_id
_entity_poly.type
_entity_poly.pdbx_seq_one_letter_code
_entity_poly.pdbx_strand_id
1 'polypeptide(L)'
;MMGRTYVTLTERSSGPLCPVHTCPSPFSRNPIAQGNSPSDESEERDKEPRTLTYPAYVASLLDSGAKRMAAGVRMECSSQGRCPPACPLCHMSPGPARPAEPVLLQITKAAPLYELVSNNETYQITKAAPLYELVSNNETYQALQEALKSMLWCTGKGDVIDDWCRCDSSAFGPDGLPTCAPLPQPVLKLSHTYEPSSSLVIMEWNHTEPPIGVRIVDYLISQEKVTERTDHSKVETETLLSFVDDILSGAKSPCVMLGDIPGLLTSSISMIIRCLEPDTTYMFRLWAVDNTGRRSRSSEITIKTPCPAVDDVKAQEIADKIYNLFNGYTSGKEQQTAYNTLMDLGSPALHRVLYHYNQRYESFGEFTWRCEDELGPRKAGLILSQLDDLSSWCRGLLQEPKIGLRRASLKYLACRYTDTKAFGLNWVDLGQDVRKACDEQLLPVLYNDYGEPKEL
;
A
#
# COMPACT_ATOMS: atom_id res chain seq x y z
N MET A 1 -1.93 -28.67 -24.68
CA MET A 1 -1.49 -27.25 -24.67
C MET A 1 -0.55 -27.06 -25.85
N MET A 2 -0.96 -26.35 -26.90
CA MET A 2 -0.01 -25.90 -27.93
C MET A 2 0.86 -24.79 -27.33
N GLY A 3 2.17 -24.85 -27.58
CA GLY A 3 3.05 -23.70 -27.34
C GLY A 3 2.59 -22.51 -28.17
N ARG A 4 2.82 -21.28 -27.71
CA ARG A 4 2.38 -20.04 -28.40
C ARG A 4 3.53 -19.33 -29.10
N THR A 5 4.71 -19.45 -28.50
CA THR A 5 5.95 -18.79 -28.91
C THR A 5 7.09 -19.76 -28.77
N TYR A 6 8.14 -19.57 -29.57
CA TYR A 6 9.45 -20.16 -29.32
C TYR A 6 10.39 -19.08 -28.77
N VAL A 7 11.25 -19.48 -27.85
CA VAL A 7 12.20 -18.58 -27.23
C VAL A 7 13.38 -18.34 -28.16
N THR A 8 13.68 -17.09 -28.47
CA THR A 8 14.77 -16.69 -29.38
C THR A 8 15.99 -16.16 -28.65
N LEU A 9 15.81 -15.62 -27.44
CA LEU A 9 16.91 -15.15 -26.60
C LEU A 9 16.59 -15.41 -25.12
N THR A 10 17.56 -15.97 -24.39
CA THR A 10 17.46 -16.21 -22.95
C THR A 10 18.68 -15.73 -22.23
N GLU A 11 18.48 -15.22 -21.02
CA GLU A 11 19.54 -15.06 -20.04
C GLU A 11 19.56 -16.28 -19.12
N ARG A 12 20.73 -16.91 -19.00
CA ARG A 12 20.95 -18.02 -18.08
C ARG A 12 22.08 -17.65 -17.14
N SER A 13 21.81 -17.65 -15.85
CA SER A 13 22.84 -17.49 -14.83
C SER A 13 22.41 -18.20 -13.55
N SER A 14 23.19 -18.07 -12.48
CA SER A 14 22.86 -18.64 -11.19
C SER A 14 23.16 -17.64 -10.08
N GLY A 15 22.21 -17.48 -9.17
CA GLY A 15 22.33 -16.51 -8.09
C GLY A 15 21.16 -16.56 -7.10
N PRO A 16 21.41 -16.24 -5.82
CA PRO A 16 20.36 -16.09 -4.83
C PRO A 16 19.72 -14.69 -4.91
N LEU A 17 18.40 -14.66 -4.78
CA LEU A 17 17.63 -13.47 -4.46
C LEU A 17 17.32 -13.50 -2.96
N CYS A 18 17.89 -12.55 -2.21
CA CYS A 18 17.74 -12.45 -0.76
C CYS A 18 17.09 -11.12 -0.36
N PRO A 19 15.75 -10.99 -0.44
CA PRO A 19 15.05 -9.86 0.17
C PRO A 19 15.33 -9.79 1.69
N VAL A 20 15.70 -8.59 2.14
CA VAL A 20 15.82 -8.26 3.56
C VAL A 20 14.58 -7.48 3.97
N HIS A 21 13.77 -8.08 4.81
CA HIS A 21 12.56 -7.48 5.38
C HIS A 21 12.91 -6.81 6.71
N THR A 22 12.51 -5.55 6.85
CA THR A 22 12.71 -4.78 8.07
C THR A 22 11.39 -4.22 8.54
N CYS A 23 11.15 -4.22 9.86
CA CYS A 23 10.07 -3.43 10.44
C CYS A 23 10.46 -1.95 10.37
N PRO A 24 9.57 -1.05 9.88
CA PRO A 24 9.79 0.39 9.91
C PRO A 24 9.77 0.85 11.37
N SER A 25 10.94 0.79 11.97
CA SER A 25 11.27 1.44 13.23
C SER A 25 12.56 2.20 12.97
N PRO A 26 12.91 3.22 13.78
CA PRO A 26 14.22 3.85 13.72
C PRO A 26 15.38 2.82 13.83
N PHE A 27 15.12 1.59 14.32
CA PHE A 27 16.07 0.48 14.30
C PHE A 27 16.41 -0.05 12.89
N SER A 28 15.62 0.22 11.85
CA SER A 28 15.94 -0.18 10.46
C SER A 28 16.98 0.73 9.80
N ARG A 29 17.08 2.01 10.22
CA ARG A 29 18.12 2.94 9.74
C ARG A 29 19.46 2.70 10.40
N ASN A 30 19.49 2.22 11.65
CA ASN A 30 20.72 1.93 12.38
C ASN A 30 21.66 0.91 11.69
N PRO A 31 21.21 -0.29 11.25
CA PRO A 31 22.09 -1.25 10.61
C PRO A 31 22.49 -0.83 9.19
N ILE A 32 21.65 -0.07 8.46
CA ILE A 32 22.02 0.50 7.16
C ILE A 32 23.06 1.61 7.34
N ALA A 33 22.86 2.51 8.30
CA ALA A 33 23.81 3.58 8.61
C ALA A 33 25.13 3.03 9.15
N GLN A 34 25.10 2.10 10.11
CA GLN A 34 26.30 1.45 10.66
C GLN A 34 27.00 0.55 9.65
N GLY A 35 26.28 -0.12 8.75
CA GLY A 35 26.88 -0.87 7.64
C GLY A 35 27.55 0.03 6.59
N ASN A 36 27.17 1.31 6.53
CA ASN A 36 27.75 2.32 5.63
C ASN A 36 28.80 3.22 6.31
N SER A 37 28.88 3.22 7.64
CA SER A 37 29.92 3.94 8.39
C SER A 37 31.23 3.14 8.39
N PRO A 38 32.39 3.77 8.14
CA PRO A 38 33.68 3.13 8.39
C PRO A 38 33.73 2.73 9.87
N SER A 39 34.06 1.48 10.14
CA SER A 39 34.11 0.91 11.49
C SER A 39 35.25 1.52 12.30
N ASP A 40 35.06 2.71 12.88
CA ASP A 40 36.06 3.36 13.75
C ASP A 40 35.88 3.05 15.25
N GLU A 41 34.89 2.23 15.64
CA GLU A 41 34.71 1.78 17.04
C GLU A 41 35.14 0.34 17.29
N SER A 42 36.25 -0.10 16.69
CA SER A 42 36.97 -1.28 17.14
C SER A 42 38.38 -0.90 17.57
N GLU A 43 38.57 -0.62 18.86
CA GLU A 43 39.87 -0.76 19.55
C GLU A 43 40.25 -2.26 19.70
N GLU A 44 40.09 -3.04 18.63
CA GLU A 44 40.67 -4.36 18.51
C GLU A 44 41.53 -4.35 17.25
N ARG A 45 42.77 -3.84 17.44
CA ARG A 45 43.85 -3.93 16.47
C ARG A 45 44.07 -5.40 16.12
N ASP A 46 43.90 -5.73 14.83
CA ASP A 46 44.42 -6.91 14.09
C ASP A 46 43.40 -7.76 13.30
N LYS A 47 42.26 -7.21 12.89
CA LYS A 47 41.52 -7.75 11.74
C LYS A 47 41.17 -6.64 10.77
N GLU A 48 41.61 -6.77 9.51
CA GLU A 48 41.17 -5.93 8.40
C GLU A 48 39.64 -5.74 8.47
N PRO A 49 39.11 -4.54 8.21
CA PRO A 49 37.68 -4.33 8.14
C PRO A 49 37.15 -5.24 7.04
N ARG A 50 36.53 -6.37 7.42
CA ARG A 50 35.88 -7.26 6.46
C ARG A 50 34.81 -6.42 5.79
N THR A 51 35.04 -6.05 4.54
CA THR A 51 34.05 -5.41 3.66
C THR A 51 32.94 -6.42 3.39
N LEU A 52 32.08 -6.64 4.40
CA LEU A 52 30.92 -7.51 4.31
C LEU A 52 29.88 -6.80 3.43
N THR A 53 29.22 -7.57 2.58
CA THR A 53 28.01 -7.06 1.93
C THR A 53 26.93 -6.83 2.99
N TYR A 54 26.03 -5.89 2.75
CA TYR A 54 24.95 -5.59 3.70
C TYR A 54 24.13 -6.85 4.12
N PRO A 55 23.75 -7.77 3.20
CA PRO A 55 23.11 -9.03 3.59
C PRO A 55 23.99 -9.92 4.47
N ALA A 56 25.30 -10.00 4.23
CA ALA A 56 26.23 -10.77 5.05
C ALA A 56 26.42 -10.15 6.45
N TYR A 57 26.42 -8.83 6.55
CA TYR A 57 26.42 -8.10 7.82
C TYR A 57 25.14 -8.38 8.63
N VAL A 58 23.96 -8.28 7.99
CA VAL A 58 22.67 -8.59 8.63
C VAL A 58 22.61 -10.06 9.09
N ALA A 59 23.08 -11.00 8.27
CA ALA A 59 23.17 -12.41 8.66
C ALA A 59 24.05 -12.61 9.90
N SER A 60 25.21 -11.94 9.95
CA SER A 60 26.09 -11.97 11.13
C SER A 60 25.44 -11.39 12.39
N LEU A 61 24.64 -10.34 12.26
CA LEU A 61 23.88 -9.76 13.39
C LEU A 61 22.78 -10.71 13.90
N LEU A 62 22.10 -11.41 12.98
CA LEU A 62 21.10 -12.42 13.31
C LEU A 62 21.72 -13.63 14.01
N ASP A 63 22.87 -14.12 13.51
CA ASP A 63 23.58 -15.29 14.05
C ASP A 63 24.24 -15.00 15.42
N SER A 64 24.80 -13.80 15.60
CA SER A 64 25.44 -13.38 16.87
C SER A 64 24.44 -13.10 18.00
N GLY A 65 23.14 -13.09 17.72
CA GLY A 65 22.10 -12.89 18.73
C GLY A 65 22.11 -11.49 19.33
N ALA A 66 22.54 -10.46 18.57
CA ALA A 66 22.45 -9.05 18.96
C ALA A 66 20.98 -8.58 19.00
N LYS A 67 20.22 -9.09 19.98
CA LYS A 67 18.75 -9.04 20.07
C LYS A 67 18.13 -7.65 19.97
N ARG A 68 18.88 -6.58 20.29
CA ARG A 68 18.36 -5.20 20.22
C ARG A 68 18.47 -4.57 18.83
N MET A 69 19.48 -4.92 18.02
CA MET A 69 19.69 -4.33 16.69
C MET A 69 19.07 -5.15 15.57
N ALA A 70 18.92 -6.47 15.75
CA ALA A 70 18.30 -7.36 14.77
C ALA A 70 16.81 -7.64 15.05
N ALA A 71 16.21 -7.01 16.06
CA ALA A 71 14.79 -7.19 16.39
C ALA A 71 13.91 -6.76 15.20
N GLY A 72 13.13 -7.70 14.66
CA GLY A 72 12.22 -7.44 13.54
C GLY A 72 12.89 -7.42 12.15
N VAL A 73 14.19 -7.72 12.05
CA VAL A 73 14.87 -7.93 10.76
C VAL A 73 14.76 -9.40 10.37
N ARG A 74 14.36 -9.68 9.13
CA ARG A 74 14.29 -11.03 8.57
C ARG A 74 14.93 -11.04 7.18
N MET A 75 15.67 -12.09 6.87
CA MET A 75 16.23 -12.29 5.54
C MET A 75 15.76 -13.64 5.01
N GLU A 76 15.12 -13.63 3.85
CA GLU A 76 14.65 -14.84 3.17
C GLU A 76 15.39 -14.95 1.84
N CYS A 77 16.14 -16.04 1.65
CA CYS A 77 16.91 -16.26 0.43
C CYS A 77 16.27 -17.37 -0.41
N SER A 78 16.04 -17.08 -1.67
CA SER A 78 15.64 -18.06 -2.69
C SER A 78 16.73 -18.14 -3.75
N SER A 79 17.12 -19.34 -4.18
CA SER A 79 18.16 -19.53 -5.19
C SER A 79 17.59 -20.12 -6.48
N GLN A 80 17.88 -19.45 -7.60
CA GLN A 80 17.67 -20.00 -8.93
C GLN A 80 19.04 -20.46 -9.46
N GLY A 81 19.24 -21.78 -9.52
CA GLY A 81 20.55 -22.38 -9.78
C GLY A 81 21.48 -22.40 -8.55
N ARG A 82 22.66 -23.02 -8.70
CA ARG A 82 23.65 -23.13 -7.61
C ARG A 82 24.68 -22.00 -7.69
N CYS A 83 25.10 -21.49 -6.54
CA CYS A 83 26.20 -20.54 -6.48
C CYS A 83 27.50 -21.23 -6.98
N PRO A 84 28.21 -20.67 -7.98
CA PRO A 84 29.47 -21.23 -8.43
C PRO A 84 30.55 -21.07 -7.34
N PRO A 85 31.48 -22.04 -7.20
CA PRO A 85 32.49 -22.03 -6.13
C PRO A 85 33.47 -20.85 -6.23
N ALA A 86 33.60 -20.24 -7.42
CA ALA A 86 34.43 -19.06 -7.64
C ALA A 86 33.78 -17.74 -7.17
N CYS A 87 32.48 -17.74 -6.82
CA CYS A 87 31.77 -16.52 -6.41
C CYS A 87 31.61 -16.48 -4.88
N PRO A 88 32.34 -15.59 -4.18
CA PRO A 88 32.22 -15.48 -2.72
C PRO A 88 30.92 -14.80 -2.26
N LEU A 89 30.20 -14.12 -3.18
CA LEU A 89 29.04 -13.29 -2.83
C LEU A 89 27.74 -14.09 -2.63
N CYS A 90 27.60 -15.25 -3.25
CA CYS A 90 26.39 -16.08 -3.19
C CYS A 90 26.54 -17.35 -2.34
N HIS A 91 27.67 -17.49 -1.65
CA HIS A 91 28.00 -18.71 -0.92
C HIS A 91 27.18 -18.80 0.37
N MET A 92 26.09 -19.57 0.33
CA MET A 92 25.35 -19.99 1.53
C MET A 92 25.98 -21.31 2.04
N SER A 93 25.99 -21.55 3.36
CA SER A 93 26.61 -22.68 4.09
C SER A 93 26.83 -23.98 3.30
N PRO A 94 27.93 -24.72 3.57
CA PRO A 94 28.58 -25.61 2.62
C PRO A 94 27.67 -26.74 2.12
N GLY A 95 27.15 -26.59 0.91
CA GLY A 95 26.54 -27.66 0.13
C GLY A 95 27.59 -28.43 -0.68
N PRO A 96 27.30 -29.67 -1.13
CA PRO A 96 28.27 -30.49 -1.86
C PRO A 96 28.73 -29.82 -3.17
N ALA A 97 30.04 -29.73 -3.35
CA ALA A 97 30.71 -29.13 -4.50
C ALA A 97 30.45 -29.95 -5.78
N ARG A 98 29.40 -29.58 -6.52
CA ARG A 98 29.19 -29.97 -7.93
C ARG A 98 29.15 -28.71 -8.79
N PRO A 99 29.61 -28.77 -10.06
CA PRO A 99 29.56 -27.62 -10.96
C PRO A 99 28.11 -27.11 -11.09
N ALA A 100 27.96 -25.79 -11.00
CA ALA A 100 26.66 -25.13 -11.13
C ALA A 100 26.26 -25.08 -12.60
N GLU A 101 25.23 -25.84 -12.99
CA GLU A 101 24.62 -25.69 -14.31
C GLU A 101 23.76 -24.40 -14.32
N PRO A 102 23.89 -23.54 -15.35
CA PRO A 102 23.17 -22.28 -15.42
C PRO A 102 21.67 -22.55 -15.69
N VAL A 103 20.81 -21.90 -14.92
CA VAL A 103 19.35 -22.04 -15.02
C VAL A 103 18.79 -20.88 -15.85
N LEU A 104 17.69 -21.12 -16.56
CA LEU A 104 16.96 -20.06 -17.26
C LEU A 104 16.42 -19.07 -16.23
N LEU A 105 16.90 -17.82 -16.29
CA LEU A 105 16.41 -16.74 -15.43
C LEU A 105 15.34 -15.91 -16.14
N GLN A 106 15.65 -15.47 -17.36
CA GLN A 106 14.77 -14.57 -18.09
C GLN A 106 14.70 -14.92 -19.57
N ILE A 107 13.47 -14.88 -20.12
CA ILE A 107 13.23 -14.89 -21.56
C ILE A 107 13.24 -13.43 -22.01
N THR A 108 14.28 -13.03 -22.76
CA THR A 108 14.46 -11.65 -23.22
C THR A 108 13.83 -11.42 -24.60
N LYS A 109 13.70 -12.47 -25.40
CA LYS A 109 12.98 -12.43 -26.68
C LYS A 109 12.27 -13.75 -26.95
N ALA A 110 11.02 -13.66 -27.38
CA ALA A 110 10.23 -14.77 -27.86
C ALA A 110 9.54 -14.35 -29.16
N ALA A 111 9.46 -15.27 -30.12
CA ALA A 111 8.78 -15.06 -31.39
C ALA A 111 7.57 -15.99 -31.49
N PRO A 112 6.46 -15.56 -32.09
CA PRO A 112 5.27 -16.38 -32.26
C PRO A 112 5.56 -17.59 -33.16
N LEU A 113 4.96 -18.74 -32.85
CA LEU A 113 5.24 -19.98 -33.61
C LEU A 113 4.86 -19.90 -35.09
N TYR A 114 3.90 -19.03 -35.46
CA TYR A 114 3.53 -18.86 -36.86
C TYR A 114 4.64 -18.17 -37.71
N GLU A 115 5.60 -17.47 -37.10
CA GLU A 115 6.73 -16.84 -37.80
C GLU A 115 7.80 -17.85 -38.25
N LEU A 116 7.85 -19.05 -37.66
CA LEU A 116 8.81 -20.11 -38.05
C LEU A 116 8.61 -20.59 -39.50
N VAL A 117 7.54 -20.14 -40.16
CA VAL A 117 7.08 -20.66 -41.45
C VAL A 117 7.10 -19.59 -42.55
N SER A 118 7.28 -18.30 -42.22
CA SER A 118 7.34 -17.21 -43.21
C SER A 118 8.75 -16.97 -43.79
N ASN A 119 9.78 -17.43 -43.10
CA ASN A 119 11.16 -17.15 -43.49
C ASN A 119 11.63 -18.24 -44.45
N ASN A 120 11.63 -17.92 -45.74
CA ASN A 120 12.20 -18.72 -46.83
C ASN A 120 13.73 -18.94 -46.74
N GLU A 121 14.34 -18.77 -45.57
CA GLU A 121 15.74 -19.12 -45.35
C GLU A 121 15.83 -20.50 -44.74
N THR A 122 16.23 -21.44 -45.60
CA THR A 122 16.58 -22.83 -45.34
C THR A 122 17.55 -22.97 -44.16
N TYR A 123 17.03 -23.05 -42.94
CA TYR A 123 17.69 -23.77 -41.87
C TYR A 123 17.24 -25.22 -41.95
N GLN A 124 18.20 -26.13 -42.16
CA GLN A 124 17.97 -27.57 -42.12
C GLN A 124 17.49 -28.00 -40.72
N ILE A 125 16.19 -27.87 -40.47
CA ILE A 125 15.54 -28.50 -39.33
C ILE A 125 15.16 -29.91 -39.77
N THR A 126 16.15 -30.81 -39.74
CA THR A 126 15.88 -32.25 -39.81
C THR A 126 15.00 -32.65 -38.61
N LYS A 127 13.76 -33.06 -38.92
CA LYS A 127 12.73 -33.69 -38.05
C LYS A 127 11.64 -32.79 -37.43
N ALA A 128 11.04 -31.90 -38.22
CA ALA A 128 9.68 -31.38 -37.96
C ALA A 128 8.84 -31.27 -39.25
N ALA A 129 8.82 -32.33 -40.07
CA ALA A 129 8.15 -32.34 -41.37
C ALA A 129 6.62 -32.07 -41.36
N PRO A 130 5.80 -32.52 -40.38
CA PRO A 130 4.36 -32.36 -40.51
C PRO A 130 3.83 -30.95 -40.17
N LEU A 131 4.59 -30.10 -39.46
CA LEU A 131 4.17 -28.72 -39.14
C LEU A 131 4.53 -27.71 -40.24
N TYR A 132 5.60 -27.99 -40.98
CA TYR A 132 6.09 -27.16 -42.08
C TYR A 132 5.16 -27.21 -43.31
N GLU A 133 4.66 -28.40 -43.68
CA GLU A 133 3.71 -28.55 -44.80
C GLU A 133 2.34 -27.92 -44.50
N LEU A 134 1.82 -28.05 -43.27
CA LEU A 134 0.48 -27.55 -42.92
C LEU A 134 0.37 -26.02 -42.92
N VAL A 135 1.41 -25.29 -42.51
CA VAL A 135 1.36 -23.82 -42.29
C VAL A 135 1.93 -23.02 -43.47
N SER A 136 2.40 -23.70 -44.52
CA SER A 136 2.87 -23.08 -45.77
C SER A 136 1.74 -22.52 -46.66
N ASN A 137 0.49 -22.91 -46.40
CA ASN A 137 -0.70 -22.34 -47.04
C ASN A 137 -1.15 -21.06 -46.30
N ASN A 138 -1.36 -19.97 -47.04
CA ASN A 138 -1.81 -18.68 -46.50
C ASN A 138 -3.14 -18.79 -45.73
N GLU A 139 -4.04 -19.69 -46.16
CA GLU A 139 -5.32 -19.93 -45.46
C GLU A 139 -5.09 -20.59 -44.09
N THR A 140 -4.23 -21.60 -44.01
CA THR A 140 -3.91 -22.25 -42.73
C THR A 140 -3.14 -21.32 -41.79
N TYR A 141 -2.27 -20.47 -42.35
CA TYR A 141 -1.56 -19.43 -41.60
C TYR A 141 -2.54 -18.45 -40.94
N GLN A 142 -3.51 -17.93 -41.71
CA GLN A 142 -4.53 -17.02 -41.19
C GLN A 142 -5.41 -17.69 -40.12
N ALA A 143 -5.88 -18.91 -40.36
CA ALA A 143 -6.67 -19.66 -39.39
C ALA A 143 -5.91 -19.90 -38.08
N LEU A 144 -4.61 -20.21 -38.15
CA LEU A 144 -3.76 -20.39 -36.97
C LEU A 144 -3.56 -19.06 -36.22
N GLN A 145 -3.37 -17.96 -36.94
CA GLN A 145 -3.22 -16.62 -36.36
C GLN A 145 -4.50 -16.19 -35.62
N GLU A 146 -5.67 -16.41 -36.22
CA GLU A 146 -6.98 -16.13 -35.61
C GLU A 146 -7.22 -16.99 -34.37
N ALA A 147 -6.96 -18.30 -34.46
CA ALA A 147 -7.08 -19.21 -33.31
C ALA A 147 -6.14 -18.81 -32.15
N LEU A 148 -4.92 -18.35 -32.47
CA LEU A 148 -3.98 -17.88 -31.45
C LEU A 148 -4.45 -16.57 -30.81
N LYS A 149 -4.97 -15.62 -31.60
CA LYS A 149 -5.57 -14.38 -31.10
C LYS A 149 -6.77 -14.66 -30.20
N SER A 150 -7.67 -15.55 -30.62
CA SER A 150 -8.81 -16.04 -29.83
C SER A 150 -8.34 -16.62 -28.49
N MET A 151 -7.33 -17.49 -28.51
CA MET A 151 -6.79 -18.12 -27.30
C MET A 151 -6.08 -17.14 -26.37
N LEU A 152 -5.52 -16.05 -26.90
CA LEU A 152 -4.80 -15.04 -26.13
C LEU A 152 -5.75 -14.03 -25.48
N TRP A 153 -6.69 -13.49 -26.25
CA TRP A 153 -7.53 -12.35 -25.84
C TRP A 153 -8.95 -12.75 -25.44
N CYS A 154 -9.50 -13.80 -26.06
CA CYS A 154 -10.88 -14.24 -25.89
C CYS A 154 -11.01 -15.61 -25.23
N THR A 155 -9.95 -16.08 -24.56
CA THR A 155 -9.86 -17.39 -23.88
C THR A 155 -10.19 -18.62 -24.74
N GLY A 156 -10.15 -18.48 -26.06
CA GLY A 156 -10.52 -19.53 -27.02
C GLY A 156 -12.03 -19.73 -27.17
N LYS A 157 -12.86 -18.78 -26.70
CA LYS A 157 -14.33 -18.84 -26.74
C LYS A 157 -14.96 -17.68 -27.51
N GLY A 158 -14.29 -17.24 -28.56
CA GLY A 158 -14.73 -16.13 -29.38
C GLY A 158 -13.62 -15.62 -30.29
N ASP A 159 -14.01 -14.87 -31.30
CA ASP A 159 -13.09 -14.35 -32.30
C ASP A 159 -12.68 -12.92 -32.00
N VAL A 160 -11.46 -12.54 -32.38
CA VAL A 160 -11.00 -11.15 -32.29
C VAL A 160 -11.41 -10.42 -33.56
N ILE A 161 -12.21 -9.37 -33.42
CA ILE A 161 -12.59 -8.46 -34.50
C ILE A 161 -12.05 -7.08 -34.13
N ASP A 162 -11.16 -6.52 -34.94
CA ASP A 162 -10.41 -5.32 -34.60
C ASP A 162 -9.76 -5.46 -33.20
N ASP A 163 -10.18 -4.63 -32.24
CA ASP A 163 -9.69 -4.61 -30.86
C ASP A 163 -10.69 -5.21 -29.84
N TRP A 164 -11.73 -5.90 -30.28
CA TRP A 164 -12.75 -6.49 -29.39
C TRP A 164 -12.95 -7.99 -29.63
N CYS A 165 -13.46 -8.67 -28.60
CA CYS A 165 -13.76 -10.10 -28.66
C CYS A 165 -15.25 -10.35 -28.93
N ARG A 166 -15.56 -10.95 -30.06
CA ARG A 166 -16.88 -11.49 -30.37
C ARG A 166 -17.05 -12.87 -29.72
N CYS A 167 -17.70 -12.89 -28.57
CA CYS A 167 -17.90 -14.12 -27.81
C CYS A 167 -18.86 -15.10 -28.49
N ASP A 168 -18.56 -16.39 -28.39
CA ASP A 168 -19.48 -17.47 -28.73
C ASP A 168 -20.68 -17.48 -27.77
N SER A 169 -21.80 -18.07 -28.20
CA SER A 169 -23.01 -18.20 -27.37
C SER A 169 -22.78 -18.94 -26.04
N SER A 170 -21.77 -19.81 -25.98
CA SER A 170 -21.39 -20.56 -24.78
C SER A 170 -20.56 -19.76 -23.76
N ALA A 171 -20.16 -18.54 -24.12
CA ALA A 171 -19.28 -17.69 -23.32
C ALA A 171 -20.02 -16.52 -22.65
N PHE A 172 -21.33 -16.64 -22.48
CA PHE A 172 -22.14 -15.67 -21.71
C PHE A 172 -22.32 -16.15 -20.27
N GLY A 173 -22.22 -15.22 -19.33
CA GLY A 173 -22.43 -15.46 -17.92
C GLY A 173 -23.90 -15.71 -17.55
N PRO A 174 -24.18 -16.07 -16.29
CA PRO A 174 -25.56 -16.24 -15.81
C PRO A 174 -26.38 -14.93 -15.85
N ASP A 175 -25.69 -13.79 -15.86
CA ASP A 175 -26.20 -12.43 -16.03
C ASP A 175 -26.44 -12.04 -17.50
N GLY A 176 -26.10 -12.92 -18.45
CA GLY A 176 -26.21 -12.65 -19.88
C GLY A 176 -25.12 -11.71 -20.42
N LEU A 177 -24.05 -11.45 -19.66
CA LEU A 177 -22.93 -10.62 -20.11
C LEU A 177 -21.82 -11.47 -20.74
N PRO A 178 -21.08 -10.93 -21.74
CA PRO A 178 -19.98 -11.66 -22.38
C PRO A 178 -18.80 -11.90 -21.44
N THR A 179 -18.31 -13.14 -21.38
CA THR A 179 -17.21 -13.56 -20.48
C THR A 179 -15.98 -14.10 -21.20
N CYS A 180 -15.98 -14.17 -22.53
CA CYS A 180 -14.85 -14.71 -23.29
C CYS A 180 -13.56 -13.89 -23.11
N ALA A 181 -13.68 -12.56 -23.00
CA ALA A 181 -12.56 -11.68 -22.69
C ALA A 181 -12.39 -11.53 -21.16
N PRO A 182 -11.21 -11.85 -20.59
CA PRO A 182 -11.00 -11.81 -19.16
C PRO A 182 -10.91 -10.36 -18.66
N LEU A 183 -11.72 -10.03 -17.65
CA LEU A 183 -11.65 -8.74 -16.98
C LEU A 183 -10.59 -8.81 -15.85
N PRO A 184 -9.46 -8.10 -15.96
CA PRO A 184 -8.39 -8.17 -14.98
C PRO A 184 -8.86 -7.66 -13.62
N GLN A 185 -8.41 -8.34 -12.56
CA GLN A 185 -8.60 -7.90 -11.19
C GLN A 185 -7.65 -6.72 -10.94
N PRO A 186 -8.16 -5.54 -10.53
CA PRO A 186 -7.29 -4.46 -10.10
C PRO A 186 -6.55 -4.87 -8.82
N VAL A 187 -5.37 -4.32 -8.59
CA VAL A 187 -4.58 -4.60 -7.37
C VAL A 187 -4.49 -3.31 -6.57
N LEU A 188 -5.43 -3.15 -5.64
CA LEU A 188 -5.44 -2.04 -4.69
C LEU A 188 -4.29 -2.16 -3.69
N LYS A 189 -3.54 -1.08 -3.51
CA LYS A 189 -2.41 -0.98 -2.57
C LYS A 189 -2.49 0.33 -1.80
N LEU A 190 -1.86 0.35 -0.63
CA LEU A 190 -1.53 1.61 0.03
C LEU A 190 -0.33 2.26 -0.66
N SER A 191 -0.26 3.58 -0.64
CA SER A 191 0.91 4.30 -1.17
C SER A 191 2.18 3.85 -0.46
N HIS A 192 3.24 3.59 -1.22
CA HIS A 192 4.56 3.26 -0.67
C HIS A 192 5.35 4.51 -0.28
N THR A 193 4.97 5.68 -0.80
CA THR A 193 5.68 6.95 -0.55
C THR A 193 5.16 7.67 0.68
N TYR A 194 3.87 7.50 0.99
CA TYR A 194 3.21 8.24 2.06
C TYR A 194 2.54 7.33 3.06
N GLU A 195 2.89 7.52 4.33
CA GLU A 195 2.25 6.83 5.44
C GLU A 195 0.82 7.35 5.66
N PRO A 196 -0.11 6.47 6.05
CA PRO A 196 -1.47 6.86 6.43
C PRO A 196 -1.43 7.79 7.65
N SER A 197 -2.33 8.78 7.69
CA SER A 197 -2.51 9.65 8.85
C SER A 197 -3.80 9.29 9.59
N SER A 198 -4.00 9.92 10.74
CA SER A 198 -5.17 9.68 11.59
C SER A 198 -6.51 9.95 10.90
N SER A 199 -6.53 10.69 9.78
CA SER A 199 -7.76 11.01 9.05
C SER A 199 -7.63 10.91 7.53
N LEU A 200 -6.51 10.35 7.04
CA LEU A 200 -6.21 10.31 5.62
C LEU A 200 -5.47 9.03 5.23
N VAL A 201 -5.92 8.41 4.14
CA VAL A 201 -5.28 7.26 3.50
C VAL A 201 -5.10 7.54 2.01
N ILE A 202 -3.97 7.09 1.46
CA ILE A 202 -3.68 7.15 0.02
C ILE A 202 -3.65 5.74 -0.53
N MET A 203 -4.41 5.52 -1.59
CA MET A 203 -4.55 4.25 -2.27
C MET A 203 -4.12 4.36 -3.72
N GLU A 204 -3.45 3.32 -4.21
CA GLU A 204 -2.87 3.26 -5.54
C GLU A 204 -3.21 1.93 -6.20
N TRP A 205 -3.50 1.98 -7.50
CA TRP A 205 -3.65 0.80 -8.35
C TRP A 205 -3.25 1.12 -9.78
N ASN A 206 -2.88 0.10 -10.55
CA ASN A 206 -2.60 0.29 -11.97
C ASN A 206 -3.87 0.06 -12.81
N HIS A 207 -4.06 0.92 -13.80
CA HIS A 207 -4.96 0.70 -14.90
C HIS A 207 -4.41 -0.43 -15.77
N THR A 208 -5.19 -1.50 -15.89
CA THR A 208 -4.77 -2.77 -16.50
C THR A 208 -5.67 -3.16 -17.68
N GLU A 209 -6.22 -2.18 -18.41
CA GLU A 209 -6.96 -2.46 -19.64
C GLU A 209 -6.05 -3.17 -20.67
N PRO A 210 -6.44 -4.35 -21.17
CA PRO A 210 -5.69 -5.02 -22.23
C PRO A 210 -5.87 -4.28 -23.57
N PRO A 211 -4.89 -4.37 -24.48
CA PRO A 211 -4.99 -3.73 -25.79
C PRO A 211 -6.13 -4.29 -26.65
N ILE A 212 -6.55 -5.53 -26.42
CA ILE A 212 -7.65 -6.20 -27.14
C ILE A 212 -8.61 -6.85 -26.14
N GLY A 213 -9.90 -6.73 -26.38
CA GLY A 213 -10.95 -7.44 -25.66
C GLY A 213 -11.79 -6.52 -24.76
N VAL A 214 -11.58 -6.62 -23.45
CA VAL A 214 -12.35 -5.83 -22.47
C VAL A 214 -11.93 -4.37 -22.48
N ARG A 215 -12.91 -3.47 -22.30
CA ARG A 215 -12.69 -2.03 -22.13
C ARG A 215 -13.17 -1.63 -20.74
N ILE A 216 -12.27 -1.15 -19.90
CA ILE A 216 -12.58 -0.71 -18.54
C ILE A 216 -13.13 0.71 -18.64
N VAL A 217 -14.36 0.93 -18.20
CA VAL A 217 -15.01 2.25 -18.25
C VAL A 217 -15.03 2.93 -16.90
N ASP A 218 -14.91 2.18 -15.80
CA ASP A 218 -14.92 2.75 -14.45
C ASP A 218 -14.22 1.84 -13.44
N TYR A 219 -13.89 2.42 -12.28
CA TYR A 219 -13.51 1.69 -11.08
C TYR A 219 -14.48 2.02 -9.95
N LEU A 220 -15.04 0.98 -9.34
CA LEU A 220 -15.88 1.13 -8.15
C LEU A 220 -15.03 0.88 -6.92
N ILE A 221 -15.09 1.80 -5.97
CA ILE A 221 -14.45 1.65 -4.67
C ILE A 221 -15.50 1.64 -3.57
N SER A 222 -15.47 0.62 -2.71
CA SER A 222 -16.26 0.62 -1.48
C SER A 222 -15.40 0.90 -0.26
N GLN A 223 -15.93 1.69 0.65
CA GLN A 223 -15.36 1.99 1.96
C GLN A 223 -16.33 1.51 3.03
N GLU A 224 -15.83 0.62 3.88
CA GLU A 224 -16.56 0.02 4.99
C GLU A 224 -15.81 0.31 6.30
N LYS A 225 -16.51 0.85 7.31
CA LYS A 225 -15.97 1.01 8.66
C LYS A 225 -16.17 -0.31 9.42
N VAL A 226 -15.07 -0.94 9.81
CA VAL A 226 -15.08 -2.21 10.54
C VAL A 226 -15.17 -1.91 12.04
N THR A 227 -16.30 -2.23 12.66
CA THR A 227 -16.47 -2.11 14.10
C THR A 227 -16.24 -3.46 14.80
N GLU A 228 -15.62 -3.44 15.98
CA GLU A 228 -15.33 -4.65 16.77
C GLU A 228 -16.58 -5.26 17.44
N ARG A 229 -17.77 -4.65 17.31
CA ARG A 229 -18.98 -5.19 17.93
C ARG A 229 -19.39 -6.48 17.21
N THR A 230 -19.44 -7.57 17.98
CA THR A 230 -19.88 -8.93 17.60
C THR A 230 -21.32 -9.03 17.08
N ASP A 231 -22.04 -7.91 17.01
CA ASP A 231 -23.33 -7.84 16.34
C ASP A 231 -23.10 -7.64 14.85
N HIS A 232 -22.94 -8.75 14.14
CA HIS A 232 -22.95 -8.84 12.66
C HIS A 232 -24.23 -8.30 11.99
N SER A 233 -25.11 -7.61 12.72
CA SER A 233 -26.40 -7.11 12.25
C SER A 233 -26.40 -5.64 11.84
N LYS A 234 -25.33 -4.89 12.11
CA LYS A 234 -25.18 -3.50 11.66
C LYS A 234 -23.90 -3.32 10.85
N VAL A 235 -23.98 -3.59 9.55
CA VAL A 235 -23.04 -3.00 8.59
C VAL A 235 -23.28 -1.49 8.64
N GLU A 236 -22.39 -0.76 9.30
CA GLU A 236 -22.37 0.71 9.27
C GLU A 236 -22.04 1.14 7.84
N THR A 237 -23.08 1.57 7.09
CA THR A 237 -23.03 2.31 5.83
C THR A 237 -21.82 2.02 4.94
N GLU A 238 -21.90 0.98 4.11
CA GLU A 238 -20.96 0.83 2.99
C GLU A 238 -21.16 2.01 2.03
N THR A 239 -20.10 2.78 1.83
CA THR A 239 -20.10 3.86 0.84
C THR A 239 -19.47 3.35 -0.44
N LEU A 240 -20.24 3.32 -1.53
CA LEU A 240 -19.77 2.91 -2.85
C LEU A 240 -19.60 4.15 -3.72
N LEU A 241 -18.39 4.34 -4.25
CA LEU A 241 -18.02 5.47 -5.08
C LEU A 241 -17.57 4.99 -6.46
N SER A 242 -18.05 5.67 -7.49
CA SER A 242 -17.54 5.56 -8.87
C SER A 242 -16.35 6.49 -9.06
N PHE A 243 -15.25 5.98 -9.61
CA PHE A 243 -14.09 6.81 -9.91
C PHE A 243 -14.41 7.88 -10.94
N VAL A 244 -15.09 7.52 -12.02
CA VAL A 244 -15.44 8.47 -13.07
C VAL A 244 -16.56 9.42 -12.62
N ASP A 245 -17.66 8.87 -12.09
CA ASP A 245 -18.87 9.67 -11.84
C ASP A 245 -18.86 10.41 -10.51
N ASP A 246 -18.15 9.93 -9.48
CA ASP A 246 -18.17 10.57 -8.16
C ASP A 246 -16.89 11.34 -7.85
N ILE A 247 -15.74 10.86 -8.35
CA ILE A 247 -14.42 11.34 -7.96
C ILE A 247 -13.86 12.29 -9.02
N LEU A 248 -13.82 11.88 -10.30
CA LEU A 248 -13.35 12.74 -11.39
C LEU A 248 -14.32 13.88 -11.68
N SER A 249 -15.63 13.61 -11.67
CA SER A 249 -16.64 14.66 -11.77
C SER A 249 -16.74 15.52 -10.50
N GLY A 250 -16.16 15.01 -9.39
CA GLY A 250 -16.18 15.55 -8.04
C GLY A 250 -17.58 15.69 -7.39
N ALA A 251 -18.59 15.01 -7.93
CA ALA A 251 -19.99 15.22 -7.57
C ALA A 251 -20.37 14.82 -6.13
N LYS A 252 -19.60 13.96 -5.44
CA LYS A 252 -20.06 13.39 -4.16
C LYS A 252 -19.38 13.82 -2.86
N SER A 253 -18.13 14.28 -2.83
CA SER A 253 -17.52 14.63 -1.54
C SER A 253 -16.20 15.41 -1.60
N PRO A 254 -16.00 16.46 -0.78
CA PRO A 254 -14.69 17.09 -0.58
C PRO A 254 -13.71 16.18 0.18
N CYS A 255 -14.18 15.04 0.70
CA CYS A 255 -13.36 14.10 1.45
C CYS A 255 -12.59 13.12 0.56
N VAL A 256 -12.77 13.21 -0.75
CA VAL A 256 -12.08 12.35 -1.71
C VAL A 256 -11.42 13.23 -2.74
N MET A 257 -10.12 12.98 -2.98
CA MET A 257 -9.29 13.79 -3.85
C MET A 257 -8.53 12.88 -4.81
N LEU A 258 -8.31 13.38 -6.02
CA LEU A 258 -7.49 12.71 -7.01
C LEU A 258 -6.01 12.92 -6.67
N GLY A 259 -5.24 11.83 -6.58
CA GLY A 259 -3.79 11.87 -6.40
C GLY A 259 -3.06 11.90 -7.73
N ASP A 260 -3.35 10.92 -8.59
CA ASP A 260 -2.72 10.75 -9.91
C ASP A 260 -3.68 10.00 -10.85
N ILE A 261 -3.46 10.16 -12.16
CA ILE A 261 -4.27 9.54 -13.22
C ILE A 261 -3.35 8.95 -14.31
N PRO A 262 -3.75 7.85 -14.98
CA PRO A 262 -2.97 7.26 -16.05
C PRO A 262 -2.62 8.29 -17.12
N GLY A 263 -1.42 8.18 -17.66
CA GLY A 263 -0.93 9.01 -18.75
C GLY A 263 -0.15 8.18 -19.77
N LEU A 264 0.63 8.86 -20.61
CA LEU A 264 1.43 8.20 -21.64
C LEU A 264 2.56 7.33 -21.07
N LEU A 265 3.06 7.66 -19.87
CA LEU A 265 4.22 7.02 -19.25
C LEU A 265 3.85 6.17 -18.03
N THR A 266 2.67 6.37 -17.46
CA THR A 266 2.24 5.75 -16.21
C THR A 266 0.84 5.18 -16.36
N SER A 267 0.62 3.97 -15.86
CA SER A 267 -0.71 3.40 -15.73
C SER A 267 -1.27 3.54 -14.31
N SER A 268 -0.57 4.22 -13.41
CA SER A 268 -0.99 4.36 -12.02
C SER A 268 -2.18 5.30 -11.86
N ILE A 269 -3.15 4.88 -11.05
CA ILE A 269 -4.22 5.71 -10.50
C ILE A 269 -3.94 5.85 -9.01
N SER A 270 -4.01 7.07 -8.49
CA SER A 270 -3.87 7.36 -7.07
C SER A 270 -5.05 8.16 -6.57
N MET A 271 -5.52 7.81 -5.38
CA MET A 271 -6.69 8.36 -4.74
C MET A 271 -6.39 8.65 -3.27
N ILE A 272 -6.84 9.81 -2.80
CA ILE A 272 -6.67 10.24 -1.42
C ILE A 272 -8.04 10.35 -0.78
N ILE A 273 -8.28 9.56 0.27
CA ILE A 273 -9.47 9.68 1.10
C ILE A 273 -9.05 10.39 2.38
N ARG A 274 -9.65 11.55 2.63
CA ARG A 274 -9.55 12.33 3.87
C ARG A 274 -10.85 12.22 4.66
N CYS A 275 -10.90 12.84 5.84
CA CYS A 275 -12.06 12.80 6.75
C CYS A 275 -12.33 11.41 7.36
N LEU A 276 -11.34 10.51 7.35
CA LEU A 276 -11.47 9.26 8.09
C LEU A 276 -11.47 9.54 9.59
N GLU A 277 -12.15 8.68 10.34
CA GLU A 277 -12.08 8.72 11.78
C GLU A 277 -10.74 8.12 12.23
N PRO A 278 -10.09 8.71 13.22
CA PRO A 278 -8.85 8.19 13.78
C PRO A 278 -9.10 6.94 14.62
N ASP A 279 -8.04 6.16 14.85
CA ASP A 279 -8.09 4.92 15.63
C ASP A 279 -9.18 3.91 15.19
N THR A 280 -9.51 3.94 13.89
CA THR A 280 -10.64 3.20 13.32
C THR A 280 -10.15 2.28 12.21
N THR A 281 -10.66 1.05 12.18
CA THR A 281 -10.35 0.09 11.12
C THR A 281 -11.29 0.29 9.94
N TYR A 282 -10.72 0.51 8.76
CA TYR A 282 -11.44 0.60 7.50
C TYR A 282 -11.03 -0.54 6.57
N MET A 283 -12.01 -1.01 5.80
CA MET A 283 -11.80 -1.95 4.71
C MET A 283 -12.21 -1.29 3.40
N PHE A 284 -11.30 -1.32 2.43
CA PHE A 284 -11.52 -0.77 1.11
C PHE A 284 -11.51 -1.88 0.08
N ARG A 285 -12.51 -1.90 -0.82
CA ARG A 285 -12.59 -2.86 -1.91
C ARG A 285 -12.65 -2.14 -3.24
N LEU A 286 -11.96 -2.67 -4.25
CA LEU A 286 -11.87 -2.08 -5.58
C LEU A 286 -12.27 -3.10 -6.65
N TRP A 287 -13.14 -2.69 -7.56
CA TRP A 287 -13.54 -3.43 -8.75
C TRP A 287 -13.26 -2.62 -10.01
N ALA A 288 -12.85 -3.28 -11.09
CA ALA A 288 -12.93 -2.73 -12.43
C ALA A 288 -14.32 -3.01 -13.02
N VAL A 289 -14.87 -2.06 -13.76
CA VAL A 289 -16.13 -2.20 -14.50
C VAL A 289 -15.85 -2.08 -15.98
N ASP A 290 -16.28 -3.07 -16.75
CA ASP A 290 -16.16 -3.01 -18.21
C ASP A 290 -17.35 -2.30 -18.87
N ASN A 291 -17.21 -2.01 -20.16
CA ASN A 291 -18.22 -1.36 -21.00
C ASN A 291 -19.54 -2.13 -21.11
N THR A 292 -19.60 -3.39 -20.68
CA THR A 292 -20.83 -4.20 -20.62
C THR A 292 -21.52 -4.11 -19.26
N GLY A 293 -20.87 -3.48 -18.26
CA GLY A 293 -21.33 -3.38 -16.88
C GLY A 293 -20.87 -4.52 -15.97
N ARG A 294 -20.04 -5.45 -16.48
CA ARG A 294 -19.52 -6.56 -15.69
C ARG A 294 -18.44 -6.06 -14.73
N ARG A 295 -18.44 -6.61 -13.51
CA ARG A 295 -17.44 -6.31 -12.47
C ARG A 295 -16.33 -7.36 -12.45
N SER A 296 -15.10 -6.93 -12.23
CA SER A 296 -13.98 -7.82 -11.98
C SER A 296 -14.14 -8.56 -10.64
N ARG A 297 -13.20 -9.45 -10.31
CA ARG A 297 -12.98 -9.79 -8.90
C ARG A 297 -12.50 -8.55 -8.14
N SER A 298 -12.88 -8.41 -6.87
CA SER A 298 -12.37 -7.31 -6.03
C SER A 298 -10.94 -7.56 -5.58
N SER A 299 -10.16 -6.50 -5.42
CA SER A 299 -9.05 -6.47 -4.47
C SER A 299 -9.45 -5.70 -3.23
N GLU A 300 -8.93 -6.09 -2.08
CA GLU A 300 -9.24 -5.42 -0.81
C GLU A 300 -7.99 -5.13 0.01
N ILE A 301 -8.06 -4.05 0.79
CA ILE A 301 -7.09 -3.69 1.80
C ILE A 301 -7.82 -3.34 3.10
N THR A 302 -7.25 -3.72 4.23
CA THR A 302 -7.75 -3.34 5.55
C THR A 302 -6.66 -2.57 6.27
N ILE A 303 -7.03 -1.41 6.82
CA ILE A 303 -6.10 -0.50 7.47
C ILE A 303 -6.74 0.08 8.73
N LYS A 304 -5.94 0.18 9.80
CA LYS A 304 -6.29 0.94 10.99
C LYS A 304 -5.69 2.34 10.90
N THR A 305 -6.51 3.37 10.98
CA THR A 305 -6.02 4.75 11.00
C THR A 305 -5.23 5.00 12.30
N PRO A 306 -4.09 5.71 12.23
CA PRO A 306 -3.33 6.10 13.41
C PRO A 306 -4.12 6.91 14.43
N CYS A 307 -3.56 7.02 15.64
CA CYS A 307 -4.13 7.85 16.69
C CYS A 307 -4.22 9.32 16.28
N PRO A 308 -5.18 10.07 16.82
CA PRO A 308 -5.29 11.50 16.55
C PRO A 308 -4.00 12.24 16.86
N ALA A 309 -3.68 13.24 16.04
CA ALA A 309 -2.55 14.13 16.30
C ALA A 309 -2.73 14.86 17.64
N VAL A 310 -1.70 14.86 18.49
CA VAL A 310 -1.73 15.51 19.81
C VAL A 310 -0.61 16.55 19.90
N ASP A 311 -0.95 17.74 20.39
CA ASP A 311 0.02 18.77 20.76
C ASP A 311 0.48 18.53 22.20
N ASP A 312 1.65 17.94 22.34
CA ASP A 312 2.22 17.51 23.63
C ASP A 312 2.50 18.69 24.57
N VAL A 313 3.00 19.80 24.02
CA VAL A 313 3.32 21.02 24.79
C VAL A 313 2.05 21.63 25.34
N LYS A 314 1.02 21.75 24.50
CA LYS A 314 -0.28 22.27 24.93
C LYS A 314 -0.94 21.38 25.98
N ALA A 315 -0.84 20.06 25.85
CA ALA A 315 -1.37 19.12 26.85
C ALA A 315 -0.67 19.31 28.21
N GLN A 316 0.65 19.51 28.21
CA GLN A 316 1.41 19.79 29.44
C GLN A 316 0.99 21.12 30.09
N GLU A 317 0.84 22.19 29.30
CA GLU A 317 0.36 23.50 29.80
C GLU A 317 -1.03 23.39 30.44
N ILE A 318 -1.92 22.59 29.83
CA ILE A 318 -3.25 22.34 30.37
C ILE A 318 -3.18 21.54 31.67
N ALA A 319 -2.31 20.53 31.77
CA ALA A 319 -2.11 19.78 33.01
C ALA A 319 -1.68 20.70 34.16
N ASP A 320 -0.69 21.56 33.93
CA ASP A 320 -0.22 22.55 34.90
C ASP A 320 -1.34 23.54 35.28
N LYS A 321 -2.14 24.00 34.30
CA LYS A 321 -3.30 24.86 34.54
C LYS A 321 -4.37 24.18 35.40
N ILE A 322 -4.68 22.91 35.13
CA ILE A 322 -5.69 22.16 35.88
C ILE A 322 -5.25 21.93 37.32
N TYR A 323 -3.97 21.58 37.54
CA TYR A 323 -3.40 21.47 38.88
C TYR A 323 -3.56 22.77 39.68
N ASN A 324 -3.25 23.92 39.07
CA ASN A 324 -3.41 25.21 39.72
C ASN A 324 -4.87 25.54 40.04
N LEU A 325 -5.82 25.19 39.15
CA LEU A 325 -7.25 25.39 39.39
C LEU A 325 -7.78 24.50 40.52
N PHE A 326 -7.31 23.25 40.62
CA PHE A 326 -7.65 22.34 41.71
C PHE A 326 -7.07 22.80 43.06
N ASN A 327 -5.90 23.43 43.05
CA ASN A 327 -5.33 24.02 44.27
C ASN A 327 -5.95 25.38 44.66
N GLY A 328 -6.85 25.96 43.86
CA GLY A 328 -7.58 27.18 44.22
C GLY A 328 -8.60 27.00 45.37
N TYR A 329 -8.92 25.75 45.71
CA TYR A 329 -9.68 25.21 46.86
C TYR A 329 -11.01 25.87 47.27
N THR A 330 -11.49 26.95 46.64
CA THR A 330 -12.65 27.70 47.15
C THR A 330 -13.52 28.40 46.09
N SER A 331 -13.12 28.45 44.82
CA SER A 331 -13.86 29.19 43.79
C SER A 331 -14.67 28.28 42.87
N GLY A 332 -16.00 28.38 42.94
CA GLY A 332 -16.89 27.69 41.97
C GLY A 332 -16.63 28.11 40.51
N LYS A 333 -16.04 29.30 40.29
CA LYS A 333 -15.62 29.74 38.96
C LYS A 333 -14.40 28.96 38.46
N GLU A 334 -13.45 28.63 39.34
CA GLU A 334 -12.27 27.83 38.99
C GLU A 334 -12.68 26.38 38.67
N GLN A 335 -13.55 25.79 39.48
CA GLN A 335 -14.13 24.47 39.22
C GLN A 335 -14.86 24.42 37.86
N GLN A 336 -15.67 25.43 37.55
CA GLN A 336 -16.36 25.49 36.26
C GLN A 336 -15.38 25.70 35.09
N THR A 337 -14.31 26.49 35.30
CA THR A 337 -13.27 26.71 34.29
C THR A 337 -12.48 25.44 34.02
N ALA A 338 -12.12 24.68 35.06
CA ALA A 338 -11.45 23.39 34.94
C ALA A 338 -12.34 22.38 34.19
N TYR A 339 -13.61 22.26 34.59
CA TYR A 339 -14.57 21.38 33.91
C TYR A 339 -14.73 21.72 32.43
N ASN A 340 -14.95 22.99 32.08
CA ASN A 340 -15.07 23.41 30.68
C ASN A 340 -13.78 23.14 29.91
N THR A 341 -12.62 23.47 30.50
CA THR A 341 -11.32 23.23 29.85
C THR A 341 -11.13 21.75 29.54
N LEU A 342 -11.45 20.84 30.47
CA LEU A 342 -11.31 19.39 30.27
C LEU A 342 -12.37 18.81 29.32
N MET A 343 -13.58 19.37 29.31
CA MET A 343 -14.64 18.97 28.40
C MET A 343 -14.42 19.39 26.95
N ASP A 344 -13.78 20.55 26.75
CA ASP A 344 -13.43 21.05 25.43
C ASP A 344 -12.25 20.28 24.81
N LEU A 345 -11.57 19.44 25.60
CA LEU A 345 -10.56 18.52 25.07
C LEU A 345 -11.24 17.34 24.38
N GLY A 346 -10.71 16.93 23.23
CA GLY A 346 -10.99 15.59 22.74
C GLY A 346 -10.26 14.54 23.58
N SER A 347 -10.80 13.32 23.60
CA SER A 347 -10.23 12.15 24.28
C SER A 347 -8.68 12.02 24.16
N PRO A 348 -8.03 12.20 22.99
CA PRO A 348 -6.57 12.08 22.86
C PRO A 348 -5.79 13.12 23.66
N ALA A 349 -6.27 14.37 23.65
CA ALA A 349 -5.66 15.44 24.42
C ALA A 349 -5.88 15.23 25.92
N LEU A 350 -7.06 14.72 26.31
CA LEU A 350 -7.36 14.38 27.71
C LEU A 350 -6.45 13.27 28.24
N HIS A 351 -6.22 12.20 27.46
CA HIS A 351 -5.23 11.16 27.79
C HIS A 351 -3.84 11.76 28.01
N ARG A 352 -3.45 12.73 27.18
CA ARG A 352 -2.15 13.37 27.31
C ARG A 352 -2.04 14.33 28.49
N VAL A 353 -3.11 15.07 28.81
CA VAL A 353 -3.21 15.89 30.03
C VAL A 353 -3.11 15.00 31.27
N LEU A 354 -3.82 13.87 31.29
CA LEU A 354 -3.75 12.89 32.37
C LEU A 354 -2.32 12.39 32.58
N TYR A 355 -1.63 12.02 31.49
CA TYR A 355 -0.22 11.59 31.54
C TYR A 355 0.66 12.64 32.24
N HIS A 356 0.65 13.88 31.74
CA HIS A 356 1.48 14.96 32.29
C HIS A 356 1.12 15.33 33.72
N TYR A 357 -0.17 15.33 34.04
CA TYR A 357 -0.65 15.62 35.38
C TYR A 357 -0.11 14.58 36.36
N ASN A 358 -0.30 13.28 36.08
CA ASN A 358 0.16 12.22 36.97
C ASN A 358 1.69 12.20 37.07
N GLN A 359 2.40 12.38 35.95
CA GLN A 359 3.87 12.44 35.95
C GLN A 359 4.43 13.48 36.93
N ARG A 360 3.73 14.60 37.15
CA ARG A 360 4.21 15.73 37.96
C ARG A 360 3.57 15.84 39.34
N TYR A 361 2.30 15.48 39.45
CA TYR A 361 1.44 15.85 40.58
C TYR A 361 0.76 14.66 41.25
N GLU A 362 1.00 13.43 40.81
CA GLU A 362 0.39 12.22 41.40
C GLU A 362 0.66 12.10 42.91
N SER A 363 1.80 12.62 43.40
CA SER A 363 2.11 12.67 44.83
C SER A 363 1.10 13.47 45.67
N PHE A 364 0.35 14.38 45.05
CA PHE A 364 -0.72 15.17 45.66
C PHE A 364 -2.12 14.63 45.34
N GLY A 365 -2.20 13.45 44.72
CA GLY A 365 -3.43 12.80 44.28
C GLY A 365 -3.45 12.60 42.76
N GLU A 366 -3.79 11.39 42.34
CA GLU A 366 -3.94 11.05 40.92
C GLU A 366 -5.00 11.93 40.24
N PHE A 367 -4.83 12.24 38.96
CA PHE A 367 -5.72 13.06 38.15
C PHE A 367 -7.19 12.63 38.25
N THR A 368 -7.47 11.33 38.14
CA THR A 368 -8.82 10.76 38.19
C THR A 368 -9.50 11.05 39.53
N TRP A 369 -8.78 10.76 40.62
CA TRP A 369 -9.23 11.01 41.98
C TRP A 369 -9.41 12.50 42.27
N ARG A 370 -8.45 13.36 41.87
CA ARG A 370 -8.54 14.81 42.05
C ARG A 370 -9.68 15.42 41.24
N CYS A 371 -9.98 14.89 40.06
CA CYS A 371 -11.15 15.33 39.30
C CYS A 371 -12.45 15.04 40.06
N GLU A 372 -12.59 13.86 40.67
CA GLU A 372 -13.77 13.52 41.48
C GLU A 372 -13.90 14.38 42.74
N ASP A 373 -12.79 14.62 43.44
CA ASP A 373 -12.73 15.42 44.67
C ASP A 373 -13.11 16.88 44.40
N GLU A 374 -12.54 17.51 43.38
CA GLU A 374 -12.69 18.94 43.11
C GLU A 374 -13.93 19.30 42.27
N LEU A 375 -14.39 18.39 41.40
CA LEU A 375 -15.53 18.65 40.50
C LEU A 375 -16.79 17.88 40.87
N GLY A 376 -16.67 16.87 41.74
CA GLY A 376 -17.73 15.94 42.10
C GLY A 376 -17.94 14.82 41.07
N PRO A 377 -18.58 13.71 41.49
CA PRO A 377 -18.61 12.45 40.73
C PRO A 377 -19.32 12.58 39.38
N ARG A 378 -20.34 13.42 39.25
CA ARG A 378 -21.08 13.58 37.99
C ARG A 378 -20.25 14.28 36.92
N LYS A 379 -19.53 15.35 37.28
CA LYS A 379 -18.69 16.10 36.33
C LYS A 379 -17.45 15.30 35.97
N ALA A 380 -16.80 14.71 36.96
CA ALA A 380 -15.64 13.83 36.76
C ALA A 380 -16.00 12.63 35.89
N GLY A 381 -17.12 11.94 36.17
CA GLY A 381 -17.55 10.79 35.38
C GLY A 381 -17.76 11.10 33.90
N LEU A 382 -18.30 12.29 33.57
CA LEU A 382 -18.44 12.71 32.17
C LEU A 382 -17.06 12.97 31.51
N ILE A 383 -16.10 13.57 32.22
CA ILE A 383 -14.74 13.78 31.70
C ILE A 383 -14.06 12.43 31.49
N LEU A 384 -14.06 11.58 32.52
CA LEU A 384 -13.38 10.29 32.52
C LEU A 384 -13.98 9.31 31.51
N SER A 385 -15.29 9.40 31.23
CA SER A 385 -15.91 8.57 30.18
C SER A 385 -15.32 8.80 28.80
N GLN A 386 -14.76 9.98 28.51
CA GLN A 386 -14.07 10.23 27.24
C GLN A 386 -12.77 9.42 27.10
N LEU A 387 -12.16 8.98 28.21
CA LEU A 387 -10.93 8.19 28.17
C LEU A 387 -11.17 6.78 27.59
N ASP A 388 -12.42 6.31 27.58
CA ASP A 388 -12.81 5.01 27.06
C ASP A 388 -13.01 5.00 25.53
N ASP A 389 -13.01 6.17 24.89
CA ASP A 389 -13.25 6.30 23.44
C ASP A 389 -12.08 5.77 22.57
N LEU A 390 -10.87 5.64 23.13
CA LEU A 390 -9.68 5.20 22.42
C LEU A 390 -9.40 3.71 22.63
N SER A 391 -8.96 3.05 21.56
CA SER A 391 -8.50 1.67 21.59
C SER A 391 -7.29 1.52 22.52
N SER A 392 -7.07 0.30 22.99
CA SER A 392 -5.91 -0.05 23.82
C SER A 392 -4.57 0.30 23.16
N TRP A 393 -4.50 0.23 21.83
CA TRP A 393 -3.31 0.58 21.06
C TRP A 393 -2.98 2.07 21.17
N CYS A 394 -3.96 2.96 20.96
CA CYS A 394 -3.73 4.39 21.09
C CYS A 394 -3.51 4.82 22.54
N ARG A 395 -4.20 4.20 23.49
CA ARG A 395 -3.94 4.44 24.91
C ARG A 395 -2.49 4.12 25.30
N GLY A 396 -1.93 3.02 24.79
CA GLY A 396 -0.52 2.69 24.99
C GLY A 396 0.44 3.73 24.39
N LEU A 397 0.19 4.14 23.14
CA LEU A 397 1.05 5.12 22.45
C LEU A 397 1.02 6.52 23.09
N LEU A 398 -0.12 6.94 23.65
CA LEU A 398 -0.24 8.25 24.31
C LEU A 398 0.48 8.34 25.67
N GLN A 399 0.94 7.20 26.21
CA GLN A 399 1.75 7.11 27.43
C GLN A 399 3.25 7.25 27.18
N GLU A 400 3.69 7.33 25.92
CA GLU A 400 5.10 7.54 25.58
C GLU A 400 5.64 8.84 26.21
N PRO A 401 6.93 8.91 26.60
CA PRO A 401 7.45 10.04 27.38
C PRO A 401 7.33 11.37 26.66
N LYS A 402 7.46 11.35 25.33
CA LYS A 402 7.39 12.53 24.47
C LYS A 402 6.66 12.19 23.19
N ILE A 403 5.85 13.14 22.71
CA ILE A 403 5.18 13.03 21.40
C ILE A 403 5.54 14.26 20.57
N GLY A 404 6.30 14.04 19.50
CA GLY A 404 6.58 15.05 18.49
C GLY A 404 5.43 15.18 17.50
N LEU A 405 5.27 16.37 16.92
CA LEU A 405 4.31 16.60 15.85
C LEU A 405 5.05 16.90 14.54
N ARG A 406 5.04 15.94 13.62
CA ARG A 406 5.66 16.07 12.30
C ARG A 406 4.64 16.52 11.28
N ARG A 407 5.00 17.54 10.49
CA ARG A 407 4.21 18.00 9.34
C ARG A 407 4.81 17.47 8.04
N ALA A 408 4.01 16.81 7.22
CA ALA A 408 4.34 16.47 5.84
C ALA A 408 3.45 17.26 4.89
N SER A 409 3.89 17.40 3.63
CA SER A 409 3.07 17.97 2.56
C SER A 409 2.88 16.93 1.47
N LEU A 410 1.62 16.58 1.21
CA LEU A 410 1.22 15.62 0.18
C LEU A 410 0.85 16.38 -1.09
N LYS A 411 1.22 15.83 -2.26
CA LYS A 411 0.74 16.36 -3.54
C LYS A 411 -0.60 15.72 -3.90
N TYR A 412 -1.49 16.52 -4.47
CA TYR A 412 -2.76 16.05 -5.03
C TYR A 412 -3.18 16.91 -6.22
N LEU A 413 -4.06 16.39 -7.07
CA LEU A 413 -4.62 17.09 -8.22
C LEU A 413 -5.91 17.79 -7.81
N ALA A 414 -5.89 19.12 -7.83
CA ALA A 414 -7.05 19.96 -7.57
C ALA A 414 -7.71 20.35 -8.91
N CYS A 415 -8.76 19.61 -9.25
CA CYS A 415 -9.44 19.74 -10.54
C CYS A 415 -10.51 20.83 -10.55
N ARG A 416 -10.54 21.64 -11.61
CA ARG A 416 -11.71 22.49 -11.89
C ARG A 416 -12.79 21.62 -12.49
N TYR A 417 -13.91 21.53 -11.77
CA TYR A 417 -15.11 20.81 -12.17
C TYR A 417 -15.50 21.13 -13.61
N THR A 418 -15.33 20.15 -14.50
CA THR A 418 -15.78 20.22 -15.89
C THR A 418 -16.57 18.95 -16.19
N ASP A 419 -17.61 19.10 -17.02
CA ASP A 419 -18.55 18.03 -17.34
C ASP A 419 -17.84 16.97 -18.20
N THR A 420 -17.18 16.00 -17.55
CA THR A 420 -16.41 14.91 -18.19
C THR A 420 -17.28 13.92 -18.97
N LYS A 421 -18.62 14.07 -18.89
CA LYS A 421 -19.63 13.20 -19.53
C LYS A 421 -19.62 13.19 -21.06
N ALA A 422 -18.84 14.05 -21.71
CA ALA A 422 -18.86 14.20 -23.17
C ALA A 422 -17.93 13.23 -23.93
N PHE A 423 -17.06 12.47 -23.26
CA PHE A 423 -16.01 11.71 -23.93
C PHE A 423 -16.29 10.20 -23.88
N GLY A 424 -16.24 9.54 -25.04
CA GLY A 424 -16.06 8.09 -25.09
C GLY A 424 -14.76 7.77 -24.35
N LEU A 425 -14.86 7.10 -23.20
CA LEU A 425 -13.79 7.00 -22.22
C LEU A 425 -12.56 6.24 -22.79
N ASN A 426 -11.59 7.01 -23.26
CA ASN A 426 -10.21 6.57 -23.43
C ASN A 426 -9.40 7.12 -22.24
N TRP A 427 -8.86 6.23 -21.41
CA TRP A 427 -8.13 6.59 -20.18
C TRP A 427 -6.90 7.46 -20.44
N VAL A 428 -6.26 7.30 -21.60
CA VAL A 428 -5.09 8.12 -21.98
C VAL A 428 -5.49 9.56 -22.26
N ASP A 429 -6.57 9.75 -23.04
CA ASP A 429 -7.08 11.09 -23.38
C ASP A 429 -7.67 11.77 -22.13
N LEU A 430 -8.44 11.01 -21.34
CA LEU A 430 -8.94 11.43 -20.04
C LEU A 430 -7.81 11.91 -19.13
N GLY A 431 -6.71 11.16 -19.06
CA GLY A 431 -5.53 11.53 -18.30
C GLY A 431 -4.90 12.85 -18.74
N GLN A 432 -4.80 13.08 -20.06
CA GLN A 432 -4.28 14.35 -20.60
C GLN A 432 -5.22 15.52 -20.29
N ASP A 433 -6.52 15.33 -20.40
CA ASP A 433 -7.50 16.39 -20.16
C ASP A 433 -7.64 16.74 -18.69
N VAL A 434 -7.61 15.73 -17.80
CA VAL A 434 -7.51 15.94 -16.35
C VAL A 434 -6.23 16.71 -16.01
N ARG A 435 -5.07 16.35 -16.57
CA ARG A 435 -3.83 17.11 -16.32
C ARG A 435 -3.85 18.55 -16.85
N LYS A 436 -4.71 18.88 -17.82
CA LYS A 436 -4.94 20.27 -18.27
C LYS A 436 -5.95 21.01 -17.39
N ALA A 437 -6.93 20.29 -16.83
CA ALA A 437 -8.02 20.86 -16.03
C ALA A 437 -7.72 20.95 -14.53
N CYS A 438 -6.67 20.29 -14.05
CA CYS A 438 -6.29 20.22 -12.65
C CYS A 438 -4.92 20.84 -12.38
N ASP A 439 -4.83 21.56 -11.27
CA ASP A 439 -3.58 22.11 -10.77
C ASP A 439 -3.01 21.20 -9.66
N GLU A 440 -1.70 20.92 -9.66
CA GLU A 440 -1.06 20.25 -8.53
C GLU A 440 -1.07 21.18 -7.30
N GLN A 441 -1.58 20.67 -6.18
CA GLN A 441 -1.61 21.38 -4.91
C GLN A 441 -0.97 20.57 -3.78
N LEU A 442 -0.64 21.27 -2.69
CA LEU A 442 -0.06 20.68 -1.49
C LEU A 442 -1.09 20.63 -0.37
N LEU A 443 -1.22 19.45 0.24
CA LEU A 443 -2.04 19.21 1.41
C LEU A 443 -1.14 18.98 2.63
N PRO A 444 -1.16 19.88 3.64
CA PRO A 444 -0.42 19.66 4.87
C PRO A 444 -1.10 18.56 5.71
N VAL A 445 -0.29 17.60 6.16
CA VAL A 445 -0.75 16.48 7.00
C VAL A 445 0.13 16.39 8.24
N LEU A 446 -0.49 16.11 9.38
CA LEU A 446 0.16 16.00 10.68
C LEU A 446 0.26 14.53 11.10
N TYR A 447 1.39 14.19 11.69
CA TYR A 447 1.71 12.86 12.21
C TYR A 447 2.26 13.00 13.63
N ASN A 448 1.85 12.09 14.51
CA ASN A 448 2.53 11.92 15.78
C ASN A 448 3.84 11.16 15.56
N ASP A 449 4.90 11.60 16.23
CA ASP A 449 6.16 10.91 16.34
C ASP A 449 6.34 10.53 17.81
N TYR A 450 6.43 9.23 18.08
CA TYR A 450 6.37 8.71 19.45
C TYR A 450 7.77 8.40 19.96
N GLY A 451 8.07 8.86 21.17
CA GLY A 451 9.34 8.64 21.84
C GLY A 451 10.33 9.80 21.70
N GLU A 452 11.54 9.60 22.20
CA GLU A 452 12.58 10.62 22.11
C GLU A 452 13.19 10.65 20.69
N PRO A 453 13.28 11.83 20.04
CA PRO A 453 14.16 11.96 18.88
C PRO A 453 15.58 11.69 19.40
N LYS A 454 16.12 10.50 19.10
CA LYS A 454 17.53 10.23 19.38
C LYS A 454 18.32 11.23 18.54
N GLU A 455 19.07 12.10 19.21
CA GLU A 455 20.07 12.96 18.56
C GLU A 455 20.90 12.08 17.61
N LEU A 456 20.98 12.53 16.36
CA LEU A 456 21.54 11.79 15.23
C LEU A 456 23.07 11.82 15.24
#